data_AF-A0A3M0CWI2-F1
#
_entry.id   AF-A0A3M0CWI2-F1
#
_cell.length_a   1.000
_cell.length_b   1.000
_cell.length_c   1.000
_cell.angle_alpha   90.00
_cell.angle_beta   90.00
_cell.angle_gamma   90.00
#
_symmetry.space_group_name_H-M   'P 1'
#
loop_
_entity.id
_entity.type
_entity.pdbx_description
1 polymer ?
#
loop_
_entity_poly.entity_id
_entity_poly.type
_entity_poly.pdbx_seq_one_letter_code
_entity_poly.pdbx_strand_id
1 'polypeptide(L)'
;MTTSNVNQREDTTAGESRGNRRRTNEEQLDAVFEVLADARRRRIIRILRTQDGDTVPVPALAQTLATREPTDPEPDQLVISLRHVHLPKLDATGVIEYTAERSQVRYCGPSLVERLLDQV
;
A
#
# COMPACT_ATOMS: atom_id res chain seq x y z
N MET A 1 34.36 24.24 -55.76
CA MET A 1 33.11 23.55 -56.12
C MET A 1 32.54 22.89 -54.89
N THR A 2 31.25 23.13 -54.67
CA THR A 2 30.39 22.64 -53.60
C THR A 2 30.15 21.13 -53.71
N THR A 3 30.14 20.43 -52.57
CA THR A 3 29.07 19.53 -52.11
C THR A 3 29.35 19.34 -50.60
N SER A 4 28.64 20.05 -49.72
CA SER A 4 27.34 19.62 -49.17
C SER A 4 27.32 18.14 -48.87
N ASN A 5 27.40 17.75 -47.60
CA ASN A 5 26.47 16.74 -47.12
C ASN A 5 26.15 16.95 -45.63
N VAL A 6 24.98 17.55 -45.42
CA VAL A 6 24.21 17.52 -44.19
C VAL A 6 23.48 16.17 -44.11
N ASN A 7 23.45 15.53 -42.95
CA ASN A 7 22.33 14.70 -42.48
C ASN A 7 22.61 14.29 -41.02
N GLN A 8 21.96 14.89 -40.02
CA GLN A 8 20.62 14.53 -39.51
C GLN A 8 20.50 13.05 -39.14
N ARG A 9 20.53 12.77 -37.82
CA ARG A 9 19.70 11.80 -37.08
C ARG A 9 19.61 12.33 -35.64
N GLU A 10 18.69 13.25 -35.39
CA GLU A 10 17.35 12.97 -34.82
C GLU A 10 17.44 12.47 -33.37
N ASP A 11 17.26 13.44 -32.48
CA ASP A 11 16.78 13.29 -31.11
C ASP A 11 15.54 12.38 -31.07
N THR A 12 15.69 11.16 -30.55
CA THR A 12 14.55 10.34 -30.12
C THR A 12 14.86 9.70 -28.78
N THR A 13 14.71 10.44 -27.69
CA THR A 13 14.62 9.89 -26.31
C THR A 13 13.52 10.55 -25.47
N ALA A 14 12.50 11.16 -26.11
CA ALA A 14 11.40 11.82 -25.40
C ALA A 14 10.11 10.97 -25.25
N GLY A 15 10.09 9.73 -25.75
CA GLY A 15 8.87 8.89 -25.84
C GLY A 15 8.66 7.86 -24.71
N GLU A 16 9.73 7.43 -24.02
CA GLU A 16 9.67 6.24 -23.14
C GLU A 16 9.21 6.56 -21.71
N SER A 17 9.40 7.79 -21.24
CA SER A 17 9.09 8.18 -19.84
C SER A 17 7.60 8.31 -19.52
N ARG A 18 6.74 8.65 -20.49
CA ARG A 18 5.29 8.82 -20.26
C ARG A 18 4.54 7.49 -20.19
N GLY A 19 4.97 6.49 -20.96
CA GLY A 19 4.37 5.14 -20.93
C GLY A 19 4.69 4.39 -19.65
N ASN A 20 5.94 4.50 -19.18
CA ASN A 20 6.39 3.79 -17.98
C ASN A 20 5.67 4.28 -16.71
N ARG A 21 5.54 5.61 -16.54
CA ARG A 21 4.88 6.20 -15.36
C ARG A 21 3.40 5.85 -15.26
N ARG A 22 2.71 5.69 -16.39
CA ARG A 22 1.28 5.34 -16.39
C ARG A 22 1.07 3.87 -16.00
N ARG A 23 1.87 2.95 -16.53
CA ARG A 23 1.82 1.53 -16.16
C ARG A 23 2.13 1.30 -14.69
N THR A 24 3.16 1.96 -14.15
CA THR A 24 3.48 1.86 -12.71
C THR A 24 2.32 2.35 -11.84
N ASN A 25 1.54 3.32 -12.31
CA ASN A 25 0.38 3.82 -11.58
C ASN A 25 -0.83 2.88 -11.67
N GLU A 26 -1.04 2.23 -12.81
CA GLU A 26 -2.07 1.18 -12.98
C GLU A 26 -1.72 -0.06 -12.13
N GLU A 27 -0.47 -0.52 -12.14
CA GLU A 27 0.02 -1.62 -11.31
C GLU A 27 -0.11 -1.31 -9.80
N GLN A 28 0.20 -0.08 -9.40
CA GLN A 28 0.04 0.37 -8.02
C GLN A 28 -1.43 0.45 -7.58
N LEU A 29 -2.32 0.89 -8.49
CA LEU A 29 -3.76 0.89 -8.26
C LEU A 29 -4.29 -0.54 -8.09
N ASP A 30 -3.91 -1.45 -8.97
CA ASP A 30 -4.33 -2.85 -8.91
C ASP A 30 -3.87 -3.50 -7.59
N ALA A 31 -2.63 -3.27 -7.17
CA ALA A 31 -2.12 -3.75 -5.89
C ALA A 31 -2.92 -3.20 -4.68
N VAL A 32 -3.30 -1.91 -4.72
CA VAL A 32 -4.17 -1.32 -3.70
C VAL A 32 -5.56 -1.96 -3.73
N PHE A 33 -6.16 -2.17 -4.90
CA PHE A 33 -7.46 -2.85 -5.01
C PHE A 33 -7.41 -4.29 -4.51
N GLU A 34 -6.35 -5.03 -4.80
CA GLU A 34 -6.14 -6.38 -4.27
C GLU A 34 -6.08 -6.39 -2.74
N VAL A 35 -5.43 -5.38 -2.14
CA VAL A 35 -5.43 -5.19 -0.68
C VAL A 35 -6.82 -4.90 -0.15
N LEU A 36 -7.52 -3.97 -0.78
CA LEU A 36 -8.86 -3.55 -0.38
C LEU A 36 -9.92 -4.61 -0.63
N ALA A 37 -9.69 -5.61 -1.48
CA ALA A 37 -10.64 -6.70 -1.73
C ALA A 37 -10.88 -7.58 -0.48
N ASP A 38 -9.90 -7.69 0.41
CA ASP A 38 -10.00 -8.49 1.63
C ASP A 38 -10.63 -7.70 2.79
N ALA A 39 -11.68 -8.27 3.39
CA ALA A 39 -12.44 -7.61 4.45
C ALA A 39 -11.60 -7.32 5.71
N ARG A 40 -10.67 -8.22 6.06
CA ARG A 40 -9.80 -8.09 7.23
C ARG A 40 -8.77 -6.99 7.02
N ARG A 41 -8.16 -6.91 5.83
CA ARG A 41 -7.27 -5.81 5.44
C ARG A 41 -7.98 -4.46 5.47
N ARG A 42 -9.22 -4.35 4.95
CA ARG A 42 -10.03 -3.12 5.10
C ARG A 42 -10.25 -2.75 6.56
N ARG A 43 -10.53 -3.72 7.43
CA ARG A 43 -10.74 -3.50 8.86
C ARG A 43 -9.48 -2.97 9.54
N ILE A 44 -8.33 -3.58 9.27
CA ILE A 44 -7.02 -3.14 9.76
C ILE A 44 -6.77 -1.70 9.36
N ILE A 45 -6.95 -1.36 8.08
CA ILE A 45 -6.73 0.01 7.59
C ILE A 45 -7.67 1.00 8.30
N ARG A 46 -8.95 0.67 8.48
CA ARG A 46 -9.90 1.54 9.21
C ARG A 46 -9.49 1.76 10.67
N ILE A 47 -8.93 0.76 11.35
CA ILE A 47 -8.43 0.93 12.72
C ILE A 47 -7.21 1.85 12.73
N LEU A 48 -6.23 1.59 11.86
CA LEU A 48 -5.01 2.39 11.79
C LEU A 48 -5.27 3.84 11.38
N ARG A 49 -6.28 4.07 10.52
CA ARG A 49 -6.75 5.43 10.16
C ARG A 49 -7.23 6.23 11.37
N THR A 50 -7.82 5.58 12.38
CA THR A 50 -8.30 6.29 13.59
C THR A 50 -7.18 6.69 14.56
N GLN A 51 -5.93 6.36 14.24
CA GLN A 51 -4.76 6.65 15.08
C GLN A 51 -3.94 7.82 14.53
N ASP A 52 -4.48 8.62 13.60
CA ASP A 52 -3.89 9.87 13.08
C ASP A 52 -2.41 9.80 12.66
N GLY A 53 -1.96 8.64 12.14
CA GLY A 53 -0.59 8.43 11.70
C GLY A 53 0.39 8.05 12.81
N ASP A 54 -0.09 7.79 14.03
CA ASP A 54 0.72 7.24 15.11
C ASP A 54 1.13 5.79 14.83
N THR A 55 2.27 5.42 15.40
CA THR A 55 2.79 4.06 15.37
C THR A 55 2.05 3.19 16.37
N VAL A 56 1.41 2.13 15.88
CA VAL A 56 0.62 1.18 16.67
C VAL A 56 1.38 -0.14 16.84
N PRO A 57 1.50 -0.66 18.07
CA PRO A 57 2.03 -2.01 18.30
C PRO A 57 1.10 -3.09 17.73
N VAL A 58 1.65 -4.10 17.04
CA VAL A 58 0.88 -5.23 16.48
C VAL A 58 0.03 -5.95 17.52
N PRO A 59 0.49 -6.21 18.76
CA PRO A 59 -0.35 -6.81 19.79
C PRO A 59 -1.58 -5.95 20.16
N ALA A 60 -1.42 -4.62 20.21
CA ALA A 60 -2.52 -3.70 20.48
C ALA A 60 -3.54 -3.65 19.33
N LEU A 61 -3.04 -3.71 18.08
CA LEU A 61 -3.90 -3.85 16.90
C LEU A 61 -4.70 -5.16 16.93
N ALA A 62 -4.06 -6.28 17.29
CA ALA A 62 -4.71 -7.58 17.43
C ALA A 62 -5.82 -7.56 18.49
N GLN A 63 -5.56 -6.97 19.66
CA GLN A 63 -6.57 -6.80 20.72
C GLN A 63 -7.76 -5.94 20.25
N THR A 64 -7.47 -4.86 19.52
CA THR A 64 -8.51 -3.98 18.97
C THR A 64 -9.39 -4.72 17.95
N LEU A 65 -8.80 -5.58 17.12
CA LEU A 65 -9.53 -6.44 16.18
C LEU A 65 -10.43 -7.44 16.92
N ALA A 66 -9.87 -8.20 17.87
CA ALA A 66 -10.62 -9.17 18.67
C ALA A 66 -11.78 -8.54 19.46
N THR A 67 -11.58 -7.32 19.98
CA THR A 67 -12.63 -6.58 20.70
C THR A 67 -13.78 -6.17 19.79
N ARG A 68 -13.46 -5.78 18.54
CA ARG A 68 -14.46 -5.31 17.57
C ARG A 68 -15.23 -6.46 16.90
N GLU A 69 -14.65 -7.66 16.87
CA GLU A 69 -15.24 -8.86 16.28
C GLU A 69 -14.98 -10.07 17.21
N PRO A 70 -15.87 -10.37 18.17
CA PRO A 70 -15.67 -11.46 19.13
C PRO A 70 -15.60 -12.86 18.51
N THR A 71 -15.99 -13.00 17.24
CA THR A 71 -15.91 -14.23 16.46
C THR A 71 -14.52 -14.46 15.87
N ASP A 72 -13.65 -13.46 15.90
CA ASP A 72 -12.27 -13.60 15.45
C ASP A 72 -11.44 -14.53 16.36
N PRO A 73 -10.31 -15.04 15.85
CA PRO A 73 -9.37 -15.82 16.65
C PRO A 73 -8.89 -15.05 17.87
N GLU A 74 -8.37 -15.77 18.87
CA GLU A 74 -7.73 -15.16 20.03
C GLU A 74 -6.62 -14.16 19.61
N PRO A 75 -6.38 -13.10 20.41
CA PRO A 75 -5.40 -12.07 20.08
C PRO A 75 -4.02 -12.61 19.65
N ASP A 76 -3.55 -13.69 20.27
CA ASP A 76 -2.26 -14.29 19.95
C ASP A 76 -2.21 -14.89 18.54
N GLN A 77 -3.31 -15.54 18.11
CA GLN A 77 -3.43 -16.06 16.73
C GLN A 77 -3.54 -14.90 15.74
N LEU A 78 -4.24 -13.83 16.11
CA LEU A 78 -4.31 -12.62 15.31
C LEU A 78 -2.94 -11.99 15.11
N VAL A 79 -2.11 -11.88 16.15
CA VAL A 79 -0.74 -11.36 16.04
C VAL A 79 0.08 -12.13 14.99
N ILE A 80 -0.01 -13.46 15.00
CA ILE A 80 0.67 -14.32 14.01
C ILE A 80 0.15 -14.00 12.60
N SER A 81 -1.17 -13.99 12.40
CA SER A 81 -1.76 -13.69 11.09
C SER A 81 -1.40 -12.29 10.58
N LEU A 82 -1.38 -11.28 11.48
CA LEU A 82 -1.02 -9.91 11.15
C LEU A 82 0.43 -9.84 10.69
N ARG A 83 1.36 -10.40 11.47
CA ARG A 83 2.79 -10.36 11.19
C ARG A 83 3.16 -11.08 9.91
N HIS A 84 2.54 -12.22 9.62
CA HIS A 84 2.97 -13.10 8.53
C HIS A 84 2.13 -12.99 7.25
N VAL A 85 0.89 -12.50 7.33
CA VAL A 85 -0.03 -12.48 6.18
C VAL A 85 -0.48 -11.08 5.83
N HIS A 86 -1.06 -10.36 6.80
CA HIS A 86 -1.77 -9.12 6.48
C HIS A 86 -0.84 -7.91 6.37
N LEU A 87 0.01 -7.68 7.36
CA LEU A 87 0.87 -6.48 7.41
C LEU A 87 1.92 -6.46 6.29
N PRO A 88 2.63 -7.57 5.96
CA PRO A 88 3.57 -7.56 4.83
C PRO A 88 2.90 -7.24 3.50
N LYS A 89 1.67 -7.74 3.26
CA LYS A 89 0.93 -7.45 2.03
C LYS A 89 0.43 -6.01 1.98
N LEU A 90 0.05 -5.45 3.13
CA LEU A 90 -0.37 -4.05 3.23
C LEU A 90 0.83 -3.11 3.02
N ASP A 91 1.98 -3.43 3.61
CA ASP A 91 3.22 -2.67 3.50
C ASP A 91 3.74 -2.64 2.04
N ALA A 92 3.66 -3.77 1.33
CA ALA A 92 4.03 -3.86 -0.09
C ALA A 92 3.25 -2.88 -1.00
N THR A 93 2.09 -2.40 -0.57
CA THR A 93 1.29 -1.41 -1.32
C THR A 93 1.55 0.04 -0.89
N GLY A 94 2.35 0.26 0.17
CA GLY A 94 2.61 1.58 0.75
C GLY A 94 1.44 2.21 1.50
N VAL A 95 0.35 1.46 1.72
CA VAL A 95 -0.82 1.91 2.50
C VAL A 95 -0.45 2.08 3.99
N ILE A 96 0.43 1.22 4.47
CA ILE A 96 1.01 1.25 5.81
C ILE A 96 2.52 1.19 5.69
N GLU A 97 3.19 1.49 6.79
CA GLU A 97 4.58 1.12 7.02
C GLU A 97 4.62 0.11 8.16
N TYR A 98 5.16 -1.08 7.90
CA TYR A 98 5.29 -2.13 8.89
C TYR A 98 6.76 -2.40 9.26
N THR A 99 7.10 -2.19 10.54
CA THR A 99 8.41 -2.52 11.10
C THR A 99 8.34 -3.86 11.83
N ALA A 100 8.85 -4.93 11.20
CA ALA A 100 8.79 -6.29 11.74
C ALA A 100 9.62 -6.47 13.02
N GLU A 101 10.78 -5.82 13.10
CA GLU A 101 11.73 -5.92 14.23
C GLU A 101 11.10 -5.37 15.50
N ARG A 102 10.36 -4.27 15.38
CA ARG A 102 9.68 -3.60 16.50
C ARG A 102 8.24 -4.03 16.68
N SER A 103 7.70 -4.86 15.77
CA SER A 103 6.28 -5.22 15.74
C SER A 103 5.38 -3.99 15.78
N GLN A 104 5.68 -3.04 14.91
CA GLN A 104 5.03 -1.75 14.88
C GLN A 104 4.49 -1.48 13.49
N VAL A 105 3.31 -0.87 13.40
CA VAL A 105 2.68 -0.48 12.15
C VAL A 105 2.23 0.96 12.24
N ARG A 106 2.45 1.70 11.16
CA ARG A 106 1.97 3.08 11.01
C ARG A 106 1.10 3.18 9.78
N TYR A 107 0.01 3.93 9.87
CA TYR A 107 -0.75 4.29 8.68
C TYR A 107 -0.01 5.38 7.90
N CYS A 108 0.30 5.12 6.63
CA CYS A 108 1.03 6.06 5.78
C CYS A 108 0.17 6.63 4.64
N GLY A 109 -1.13 6.30 4.65
CA GLY A 109 -2.10 6.49 3.57
C GLY A 109 -1.71 7.53 2.51
N PRO A 110 -1.35 7.11 1.29
CA PRO A 110 -1.33 8.04 0.18
C PRO A 110 -2.75 8.52 -0.10
N SER A 111 -2.91 9.79 -0.48
CA SER A 111 -4.19 10.49 -0.73
C SER A 111 -5.19 9.79 -1.67
N LEU A 112 -4.74 8.77 -2.40
CA LEU A 112 -5.55 7.93 -3.29
C LEU A 112 -6.36 6.86 -2.54
N VAL A 113 -5.79 6.27 -1.49
CA VAL A 113 -6.44 5.21 -0.69
C VAL A 113 -7.56 5.81 0.16
N GLU A 114 -7.35 7.01 0.68
CA GLU A 114 -8.36 7.77 1.43
C GLU A 114 -9.62 7.98 0.59
N ARG A 115 -9.46 8.45 -0.64
CA ARG A 115 -10.58 8.66 -1.57
C ARG A 115 -11.32 7.37 -1.94
N LEU A 116 -10.63 6.23 -2.04
CA LEU A 116 -11.28 4.96 -2.40
C LEU A 116 -12.04 4.33 -1.23
N LEU A 117 -11.54 4.47 0.00
CA LEU A 117 -12.19 3.92 1.19
C LEU A 117 -13.51 4.62 1.55
N ASP A 118 -13.70 5.88 1.13
CA ASP A 118 -14.94 6.61 1.36
C ASP A 118 -16.02 6.31 0.29
N GLN A 119 -15.66 5.58 -0.77
CA GLN A 119 -16.56 5.21 -1.88
C GLN A 119 -17.17 3.79 -1.76
N VAL A 120 -16.76 2.98 -0.76
CA VAL A 120 -17.17 1.57 -0.55
C VAL A 120 -17.61 1.28 0.88
#